data_AF-A0A349NGB7-F1
#
_entry.id   AF-A0A349NGB7-F1
#
_cell.length_a   1.000
_cell.length_b   1.000
_cell.length_c   1.000
_cell.angle_alpha   90.00
_cell.angle_beta   90.00
_cell.angle_gamma   90.00
#
_symmetry.space_group_name_H-M   'P 1'
#
loop_
_entity.id
_entity.type
_entity.pdbx_description
1 polymer ?
#
loop_
_entity_poly.entity_id
_entity_poly.type
_entity_poly.pdbx_seq_one_letter_code
_entity_poly.pdbx_strand_id
1 'polypeptide(L)'
;YTISYRKPIDYEWHKITRGVILPFGMIEFRLICPDQHILIEKFYNVGDMTFIDSNESVDSANIDFVSSHGKALIESADGIQALATGINKWKIIRDKDTSVATTVSFTILHKGDPALHIELPAPFKGILLVDNQNNEVKSEDVISVDNLYNYRIISHGIVNPQIRISYINSMGEEQRVAITGTVNDGITPLSNLEEPIQRMYDLYVNDYKEESNYVFLFLNGIGVKIRRFAYISRASANGNAIEIEKVANPDAEIPVIYNGNIMAVASSSECSIEDTEILQLIKAGPHTFYFPDSEKHFEYIIFSDRFDKRKIIPQQVNIHEDANLFNQIKEYCHSSKWGEKLDESSIDKSRYWQLAVRYFEVASEYELPFKSFSCLDEIMKEPIRLAKLILALFMNGRQELFLSEVNRLEQEFAIGIHWIKAEEWQETFDSFYNAYFQNPTINAMLLPKLMEFLRDILNSTLDSDFTDTFISYIMGQNLGQAPMLSIPEMQMLRSRSVGKNYGNNDLPCIEIALQGKYYAEQAKRGMTFYQLTMVKAPLRIVEYLRGIGPDIWHDDSAENLTMRRIINFYRNYFTTVYSQILQRMLKYTISNGK
;
A
#
# COMPACT_ATOMS: atom_id res chain seq x y z
N TYR A 1 -66.33 10.21 -25.74
CA TYR A 1 -65.25 11.07 -26.24
C TYR A 1 -64.97 10.74 -27.70
N THR A 2 -64.73 11.74 -28.54
CA THR A 2 -64.23 11.55 -29.91
C THR A 2 -62.89 12.26 -30.04
N ILE A 3 -61.87 11.55 -30.52
CA ILE A 3 -60.51 12.09 -30.65
C ILE A 3 -60.15 12.16 -32.14
N SER A 4 -59.66 13.32 -32.56
CA SER A 4 -59.13 13.54 -33.91
C SER A 4 -57.81 14.29 -33.82
N TYR A 5 -56.94 14.13 -34.83
CA TYR A 5 -55.65 14.81 -34.91
C TYR A 5 -55.49 15.53 -36.26
N ARG A 6 -54.55 16.48 -36.32
CA ARG A 6 -54.11 17.15 -37.56
C ARG A 6 -52.72 17.74 -37.40
N LYS A 7 -52.03 18.10 -38.49
CA LYS A 7 -50.93 19.08 -38.37
C LYS A 7 -51.51 20.49 -38.20
N PRO A 8 -50.85 21.40 -37.48
CA PRO A 8 -51.30 22.79 -37.31
C PRO A 8 -51.58 23.54 -38.62
N ILE A 9 -50.91 23.15 -39.70
CA ILE A 9 -51.03 23.73 -41.05
C ILE A 9 -52.21 23.16 -41.84
N ASP A 10 -52.77 22.03 -41.39
CA ASP A 10 -53.85 21.33 -42.07
C ASP A 10 -55.22 21.84 -41.63
N TYR A 11 -56.15 21.96 -42.57
CA TYR A 11 -57.52 22.37 -42.30
C TYR A 11 -58.42 21.20 -41.86
N GLU A 12 -58.06 19.97 -42.21
CA GLU A 12 -58.86 18.77 -41.95
C GLU A 12 -58.44 18.03 -40.67
N TRP A 13 -59.43 17.51 -39.95
CA TRP A 13 -59.23 16.71 -38.74
C TRP A 13 -59.40 15.22 -39.04
N HIS A 14 -58.37 14.42 -38.77
CA HIS A 14 -58.37 12.98 -38.99
C HIS A 14 -58.78 12.23 -37.71
N LYS A 15 -59.73 11.29 -37.81
CA LYS A 15 -60.17 10.49 -36.65
C LYS A 15 -59.07 9.51 -36.21
N ILE A 16 -58.82 9.41 -34.90
CA ILE A 16 -57.87 8.43 -34.36
C ILE A 16 -58.53 7.05 -34.33
N THR A 17 -57.90 6.08 -34.97
CA THR A 17 -58.29 4.66 -34.93
C THR A 17 -57.12 3.81 -34.44
N ARG A 18 -57.39 2.56 -34.04
CA ARG A 18 -56.31 1.63 -33.63
C ARG A 18 -55.39 1.37 -34.81
N GLY A 19 -54.08 1.57 -34.62
CA GLY A 19 -53.05 1.36 -35.65
C GLY A 19 -52.73 2.58 -36.52
N VAL A 20 -53.28 3.77 -36.22
CA VAL A 20 -52.88 5.01 -36.88
C VAL A 20 -51.41 5.31 -36.60
N ILE A 21 -50.63 5.50 -37.67
CA ILE A 21 -49.28 6.05 -37.60
C ILE A 21 -49.43 7.57 -37.61
N LEU A 22 -49.04 8.22 -36.50
CA LEU A 22 -49.08 9.67 -36.39
C LEU A 22 -47.97 10.29 -37.25
N PRO A 23 -48.24 11.40 -37.95
CA PRO A 23 -47.22 12.10 -38.72
C PRO A 23 -46.15 12.65 -37.78
N PHE A 24 -44.90 12.71 -38.24
CA PHE A 24 -43.82 13.34 -37.49
C PHE A 24 -44.03 14.87 -37.41
N GLY A 25 -43.63 15.50 -36.31
CA GLY A 25 -43.72 16.95 -36.11
C GLY A 25 -44.80 17.36 -35.11
N MET A 26 -45.22 18.62 -35.17
CA MET A 26 -46.23 19.16 -34.27
C MET A 26 -47.62 18.65 -34.71
N ILE A 27 -48.37 18.10 -33.76
CA ILE A 27 -49.72 17.55 -33.97
C ILE A 27 -50.66 18.20 -32.98
N GLU A 28 -51.80 18.66 -33.46
CA GLU A 28 -52.92 19.07 -32.62
C GLU A 28 -53.89 17.91 -32.44
N PHE A 29 -54.30 17.64 -31.21
CA PHE A 29 -55.31 16.66 -30.86
C PHE A 29 -56.55 17.37 -30.37
N ARG A 30 -57.69 17.09 -31.00
CA ARG A 30 -59.00 17.59 -30.60
C ARG A 30 -59.77 16.48 -29.90
N LEU A 31 -60.11 16.74 -28.63
CA LEU A 31 -60.96 15.89 -27.79
C LEU A 31 -62.35 16.52 -27.67
N ILE A 32 -63.38 15.78 -28.07
CA ILE A 32 -64.78 16.18 -27.86
C ILE A 32 -65.32 15.38 -26.67
N CYS A 33 -65.62 16.07 -25.57
CA CYS A 33 -66.20 15.51 -24.35
C CYS A 33 -67.70 15.19 -24.52
N PRO A 34 -68.28 14.30 -23.68
CA PRO A 34 -69.70 13.95 -23.74
C PRO A 34 -70.66 15.14 -23.56
N ASP A 35 -70.23 16.19 -22.86
CA ASP A 35 -70.92 17.47 -22.66
C ASP A 35 -70.73 18.47 -23.82
N GLN A 36 -70.13 18.01 -24.94
CA GLN A 36 -69.76 18.79 -26.12
C GLN A 36 -68.64 19.83 -25.90
N HIS A 37 -67.96 19.82 -24.75
CA HIS A 37 -66.76 20.64 -24.58
C HIS A 37 -65.64 20.14 -25.50
N ILE A 38 -64.92 21.08 -26.13
CA ILE A 38 -63.83 20.79 -27.07
C ILE A 38 -62.51 21.24 -26.45
N LEU A 39 -61.59 20.29 -26.26
CA LEU A 39 -60.20 20.57 -25.87
C LEU A 39 -59.29 20.34 -27.06
N ILE A 40 -58.37 21.27 -27.31
CA ILE A 40 -57.32 21.11 -28.32
C ILE A 40 -55.98 21.21 -27.61
N GLU A 41 -55.23 20.12 -27.63
CA GLU A 41 -53.89 20.01 -27.07
C GLU A 41 -52.86 19.82 -28.19
N LYS A 42 -51.64 20.30 -28.00
CA LYS A 42 -50.57 20.17 -29.00
C LYS A 42 -49.43 19.32 -28.46
N PHE A 43 -48.96 18.39 -29.29
CA PHE A 43 -47.86 17.48 -28.96
C PHE A 43 -46.90 17.40 -30.13
N TYR A 44 -45.61 17.24 -29.84
CA TYR A 44 -44.61 16.99 -30.86
C TYR A 44 -44.34 15.49 -30.96
N ASN A 45 -44.66 14.88 -32.11
CA ASN A 45 -44.36 13.48 -32.36
C ASN A 45 -42.93 13.32 -32.90
N VAL A 46 -42.07 12.70 -32.09
CA VAL A 46 -40.64 12.50 -32.37
C VAL A 46 -40.34 11.25 -33.22
N GLY A 47 -41.33 10.40 -33.49
CA GLY A 47 -41.16 9.25 -34.40
C GLY A 47 -40.00 8.32 -34.01
N ASP A 48 -39.04 8.15 -34.93
CA ASP A 48 -37.88 7.25 -34.82
C ASP A 48 -36.59 7.93 -34.31
N MET A 49 -36.69 9.16 -33.81
CA MET A 49 -35.52 9.92 -33.31
C MET A 49 -34.75 9.13 -32.25
N THR A 50 -33.45 8.96 -32.49
CA THR A 50 -32.54 8.35 -31.52
C THR A 50 -31.22 9.12 -31.49
N PHE A 51 -30.71 9.37 -30.29
CA PHE A 51 -29.33 9.82 -30.09
C PHE A 51 -28.50 8.63 -29.62
N ILE A 52 -27.33 8.42 -30.23
CA ILE A 52 -26.42 7.33 -29.92
C ILE A 52 -25.08 7.93 -29.50
N ASP A 53 -24.66 7.65 -28.27
CA ASP A 53 -23.35 7.95 -27.74
C ASP A 53 -22.32 6.87 -28.11
N SER A 54 -21.08 7.28 -28.38
CA SER A 54 -19.95 6.37 -28.61
C SER A 54 -18.61 7.02 -28.29
N ASN A 55 -17.58 6.20 -28.04
CA ASN A 55 -16.23 6.64 -27.69
C ASN A 55 -16.21 7.62 -26.51
N GLU A 56 -17.01 7.33 -25.49
CA GLU A 56 -17.11 8.14 -24.28
C GLU A 56 -15.81 8.07 -23.47
N SER A 57 -15.31 9.24 -23.10
CA SER A 57 -14.25 9.47 -22.14
C SER A 57 -14.71 10.48 -21.09
N VAL A 58 -13.88 10.79 -20.10
CA VAL A 58 -14.22 11.81 -19.08
C VAL A 58 -14.37 13.20 -19.69
N ASP A 59 -13.67 13.47 -20.80
CA ASP A 59 -13.59 14.80 -21.41
C ASP A 59 -14.18 14.87 -22.82
N SER A 60 -14.55 13.75 -23.43
CA SER A 60 -15.09 13.76 -24.78
C SER A 60 -16.05 12.61 -25.05
N ALA A 61 -16.96 12.80 -25.99
CA ALA A 61 -17.80 11.72 -26.50
C ALA A 61 -18.24 12.06 -27.92
N ASN A 62 -18.61 11.05 -28.69
CA ASN A 62 -19.28 11.24 -29.98
C ASN A 62 -20.79 11.08 -29.80
N ILE A 63 -21.56 11.97 -30.43
CA ILE A 63 -23.02 11.89 -30.46
C ILE A 63 -23.46 11.83 -31.92
N ASP A 64 -24.21 10.77 -32.25
CA ASP A 64 -24.85 10.56 -33.54
C ASP A 64 -26.36 10.72 -33.39
N PHE A 65 -26.97 11.62 -34.17
CA PHE A 65 -28.41 11.75 -34.27
C PHE A 65 -28.94 10.97 -35.48
N VAL A 66 -29.82 10.00 -35.21
CA VAL A 66 -30.44 9.13 -36.21
C VAL A 66 -31.94 9.42 -36.27
N SER A 67 -32.42 9.85 -37.44
CA SER A 67 -33.86 9.96 -37.73
C SER A 67 -34.09 9.93 -39.24
N SER A 68 -35.20 9.36 -39.67
CA SER A 68 -35.66 9.41 -41.07
C SER A 68 -36.28 10.76 -41.45
N HIS A 69 -36.48 11.67 -40.50
CA HIS A 69 -37.34 12.84 -40.68
C HIS A 69 -36.63 14.19 -40.61
N GLY A 70 -35.41 14.33 -40.05
CA GLY A 70 -34.85 15.66 -39.82
C GLY A 70 -33.34 15.77 -39.70
N LYS A 71 -32.89 17.02 -39.52
CA LYS A 71 -31.51 17.35 -39.14
C LYS A 71 -31.51 17.90 -37.73
N ALA A 72 -30.50 17.54 -36.95
CA ALA A 72 -30.25 18.17 -35.66
C ALA A 72 -29.10 19.18 -35.80
N LEU A 73 -29.16 20.24 -35.00
CA LEU A 73 -28.11 21.22 -34.80
C LEU A 73 -27.77 21.23 -33.32
N ILE A 74 -26.48 21.19 -32.99
CA ILE A 74 -26.02 21.35 -31.62
C ILE A 74 -25.96 22.84 -31.28
N GLU A 75 -26.44 23.20 -30.09
CA GLU A 75 -26.33 24.55 -29.55
C GLU A 75 -25.05 24.66 -28.72
N SER A 76 -24.40 25.82 -28.76
CA SER A 76 -23.24 26.09 -27.90
C SER A 76 -23.70 26.16 -26.45
N ALA A 77 -23.21 25.25 -25.62
CA ALA A 77 -23.42 25.25 -24.17
C ALA A 77 -22.13 25.72 -23.46
N ASP A 78 -22.28 26.42 -22.33
CA ASP A 78 -21.14 26.81 -21.50
C ASP A 78 -20.39 25.58 -20.99
N GLY A 79 -19.10 25.47 -21.32
CA GLY A 79 -18.23 24.39 -20.88
C GLY A 79 -18.13 23.16 -21.79
N ILE A 80 -18.78 23.17 -22.96
CA ILE A 80 -18.67 22.11 -23.98
C ILE A 80 -18.37 22.71 -25.35
N GLN A 81 -17.26 22.29 -25.93
CA GLN A 81 -16.94 22.51 -27.34
C GLN A 81 -17.50 21.37 -28.19
N ALA A 82 -18.30 21.72 -29.20
CA ALA A 82 -18.84 20.76 -30.16
C ALA A 82 -18.15 20.90 -31.53
N LEU A 83 -17.52 19.82 -31.99
CA LEU A 83 -16.88 19.73 -33.29
C LEU A 83 -17.74 18.87 -34.22
N ALA A 84 -18.25 19.44 -35.30
CA ALA A 84 -19.00 18.68 -36.31
C ALA A 84 -18.05 17.71 -37.06
N THR A 85 -18.32 16.42 -36.96
CA THR A 85 -17.56 15.36 -37.65
C THR A 85 -18.27 14.83 -38.88
N GLY A 86 -19.55 15.18 -39.05
CA GLY A 86 -20.37 14.83 -40.21
C GLY A 86 -21.79 15.40 -40.11
N ILE A 87 -22.67 15.01 -41.04
CA ILE A 87 -24.09 15.38 -40.97
C ILE A 87 -24.71 14.63 -39.79
N ASN A 88 -25.34 15.36 -38.87
CA ASN A 88 -25.94 14.82 -37.64
C ASN A 88 -24.95 14.10 -36.72
N LYS A 89 -23.66 14.44 -36.79
CA LYS A 89 -22.60 13.82 -35.98
C LYS A 89 -21.69 14.88 -35.39
N TRP A 90 -21.46 14.77 -34.09
CA TRP A 90 -20.61 15.69 -33.34
C TRP A 90 -19.68 14.94 -32.41
N LYS A 91 -18.46 15.46 -32.29
CA LYS A 91 -17.58 15.17 -31.15
C LYS A 91 -17.72 16.30 -30.16
N ILE A 92 -18.20 16.00 -28.96
CA ILE A 92 -18.23 16.95 -27.85
C ILE A 92 -16.95 16.82 -27.03
N ILE A 93 -16.41 17.94 -26.58
CA ILE A 93 -15.20 18.04 -25.76
C ILE A 93 -15.49 19.00 -24.61
N ARG A 94 -15.17 18.59 -23.39
CA ARG A 94 -15.32 19.40 -22.18
C ARG A 94 -14.24 20.48 -22.12
N ASP A 95 -14.63 21.71 -21.76
CA ASP A 95 -13.68 22.79 -21.51
C ASP A 95 -12.97 22.59 -20.16
N LYS A 96 -11.64 22.74 -20.17
CA LYS A 96 -10.76 22.50 -19.01
C LYS A 96 -11.06 23.36 -17.78
N ASP A 97 -11.67 24.53 -17.96
CA ASP A 97 -11.93 25.51 -16.90
C ASP A 97 -13.35 25.42 -16.30
N THR A 98 -14.18 24.48 -16.75
CA THR A 98 -15.59 24.41 -16.33
C THR A 98 -15.87 23.22 -15.40
N SER A 99 -16.36 23.53 -14.19
CA SER A 99 -16.56 22.54 -13.13
C SER A 99 -17.69 21.55 -13.42
N VAL A 100 -18.69 21.93 -14.22
CA VAL A 100 -19.81 21.06 -14.60
C VAL A 100 -20.43 21.59 -15.90
N ALA A 101 -20.38 20.80 -16.98
CA ALA A 101 -21.33 20.93 -18.07
C ALA A 101 -22.21 19.68 -18.07
N THR A 102 -23.44 19.82 -17.55
CA THR A 102 -24.34 18.68 -17.29
C THR A 102 -25.13 18.25 -18.51
N THR A 103 -25.32 19.12 -19.50
CA THR A 103 -26.23 18.87 -20.63
C THR A 103 -25.69 19.40 -21.95
N VAL A 104 -26.11 18.75 -23.04
CA VAL A 104 -25.89 19.16 -24.42
C VAL A 104 -27.25 19.44 -25.05
N SER A 105 -27.41 20.64 -25.58
CA SER A 105 -28.67 21.10 -26.19
C SER A 105 -28.66 20.94 -27.70
N PHE A 106 -29.79 20.48 -28.25
CA PHE A 106 -30.00 20.24 -29.67
C PHE A 106 -31.27 20.93 -30.16
N THR A 107 -31.20 21.61 -31.29
CA THR A 107 -32.34 22.03 -32.07
C THR A 107 -32.59 21.04 -33.21
N ILE A 108 -33.77 20.43 -33.26
CA ILE A 108 -34.19 19.55 -34.35
C ILE A 108 -35.04 20.33 -35.35
N LEU A 109 -34.63 20.27 -36.62
CA LEU A 109 -35.29 20.95 -37.73
C LEU A 109 -35.97 19.94 -38.66
N HIS A 110 -37.28 20.14 -38.83
CA HIS A 110 -38.08 19.43 -39.81
C HIS A 110 -38.90 20.42 -40.63
N LYS A 111 -38.94 20.21 -41.95
CA LYS A 111 -39.55 21.17 -42.88
C LYS A 111 -41.06 21.25 -42.63
N GLY A 112 -41.54 22.46 -42.31
CA GLY A 112 -42.96 22.75 -42.10
C GLY A 112 -43.41 22.66 -40.65
N ASP A 113 -42.54 22.21 -39.73
CA ASP A 113 -42.83 22.12 -38.31
C ASP A 113 -41.96 23.11 -37.51
N PRO A 114 -42.42 23.57 -36.33
CA PRO A 114 -41.61 24.42 -35.45
C PRO A 114 -40.36 23.66 -34.99
N ALA A 115 -39.27 24.38 -34.73
CA ALA A 115 -38.05 23.78 -34.22
C ALA A 115 -38.29 23.14 -32.83
N LEU A 116 -37.78 21.93 -32.63
CA LEU A 116 -37.86 21.21 -31.35
C LEU A 116 -36.53 21.32 -30.63
N HIS A 117 -36.53 21.86 -29.41
CA HIS A 117 -35.36 21.92 -28.54
C HIS A 117 -35.35 20.69 -27.61
N ILE A 118 -34.21 20.01 -27.54
CA ILE A 118 -33.96 18.85 -26.68
C ILE A 118 -32.66 19.06 -25.91
N GLU A 119 -32.70 18.80 -24.61
CA GLU A 119 -31.50 18.77 -23.76
C GLU A 119 -31.21 17.32 -23.36
N LEU A 120 -29.97 16.88 -23.60
CA LEU A 120 -29.50 15.56 -23.22
C LEU A 120 -28.45 15.69 -22.12
N PRO A 121 -28.41 14.79 -21.11
CA PRO A 121 -27.27 14.70 -20.21
C PRO A 121 -25.98 14.49 -21.01
N ALA A 122 -24.89 15.15 -20.62
CA ALA A 122 -23.61 14.99 -21.28
C ALA A 122 -23.13 13.52 -21.14
N PRO A 123 -22.87 12.79 -22.25
CA PRO A 123 -22.52 11.37 -22.21
C PRO A 123 -21.04 11.11 -21.86
N PHE A 124 -20.45 11.88 -20.96
CA PHE A 124 -19.08 11.64 -20.53
C PHE A 124 -19.04 10.42 -19.60
N LYS A 125 -18.19 9.44 -19.90
CA LYS A 125 -17.99 8.26 -19.06
C LYS A 125 -16.50 7.98 -18.97
N GLY A 126 -15.97 7.73 -17.78
CA GLY A 126 -14.56 7.43 -17.66
C GLY A 126 -14.04 7.38 -16.22
N ILE A 127 -12.76 7.06 -16.12
CA ILE A 127 -11.99 7.14 -14.87
C ILE A 127 -10.75 7.98 -15.15
N LEU A 128 -10.42 8.88 -14.23
CA LEU A 128 -9.16 9.63 -14.25
C LEU A 128 -8.49 9.50 -12.89
N LEU A 129 -7.16 9.48 -12.90
CA LEU A 129 -6.35 9.71 -11.71
C LEU A 129 -5.71 11.07 -11.87
N VAL A 130 -5.97 11.98 -10.92
CA VAL A 130 -5.45 13.35 -10.98
C VAL A 130 -4.72 13.71 -9.68
N ASP A 131 -3.76 14.62 -9.79
CA ASP A 131 -3.13 15.26 -8.64
C ASP A 131 -3.98 16.41 -8.07
N ASN A 132 -3.52 17.03 -6.98
CA ASN A 132 -4.18 18.19 -6.36
C ASN A 132 -4.29 19.44 -7.26
N GLN A 133 -3.48 19.51 -8.33
CA GLN A 133 -3.52 20.60 -9.31
C GLN A 133 -4.43 20.26 -10.51
N ASN A 134 -5.14 19.12 -10.46
CA ASN A 134 -5.96 18.57 -11.55
C ASN A 134 -5.16 18.13 -12.78
N ASN A 135 -3.85 17.90 -12.64
CA ASN A 135 -3.09 17.29 -13.71
C ASN A 135 -3.35 15.79 -13.70
N GLU A 136 -3.59 15.23 -14.89
CA GLU A 136 -3.74 13.80 -15.10
C GLU A 136 -2.41 13.08 -14.86
N VAL A 137 -2.47 11.99 -14.08
CA VAL A 137 -1.36 11.07 -13.87
C VAL A 137 -1.27 10.14 -15.06
N LYS A 138 -0.11 10.11 -15.73
CA LYS A 138 0.11 9.31 -16.93
C LYS A 138 0.39 7.85 -16.58
N SER A 139 0.07 6.96 -17.51
CA SER A 139 0.53 5.57 -17.44
C SER A 139 2.06 5.55 -17.36
N GLU A 140 2.61 4.79 -16.42
CA GLU A 140 4.05 4.73 -16.02
C GLU A 140 4.54 5.77 -14.99
N ASP A 141 3.72 6.72 -14.56
CA ASP A 141 4.12 7.64 -13.50
C ASP A 141 4.33 6.90 -12.16
N VAL A 142 5.33 7.37 -11.40
CA VAL A 142 5.63 6.87 -10.05
C VAL A 142 4.98 7.79 -9.02
N ILE A 143 4.06 7.22 -8.23
CA ILE A 143 3.46 7.86 -7.06
C ILE A 143 4.18 7.39 -5.81
N SER A 144 4.57 8.33 -4.94
CA SER A 144 5.11 8.00 -3.62
C SER A 144 3.99 7.57 -2.67
N VAL A 145 4.19 6.50 -1.90
CA VAL A 145 3.27 6.02 -0.85
C VAL A 145 3.00 7.12 0.17
N ASP A 146 4.02 7.90 0.53
CA ASP A 146 3.92 9.01 1.48
C ASP A 146 3.12 10.20 0.91
N ASN A 147 2.69 10.12 -0.34
CA ASN A 147 2.05 11.21 -1.09
C ASN A 147 0.68 10.83 -1.65
N LEU A 148 0.09 9.69 -1.26
CA LEU A 148 -1.20 9.22 -1.79
C LEU A 148 -2.35 10.22 -1.55
N TYR A 149 -2.31 11.00 -0.47
CA TYR A 149 -3.32 12.02 -0.14
C TYR A 149 -3.40 13.18 -1.16
N ASN A 150 -2.37 13.36 -1.99
CA ASN A 150 -2.34 14.39 -3.03
C ASN A 150 -2.90 13.91 -4.38
N TYR A 151 -3.50 12.72 -4.42
CA TYR A 151 -4.09 12.12 -5.61
C TYR A 151 -5.53 11.69 -5.36
N ARG A 152 -6.37 11.79 -6.41
CA ARG A 152 -7.77 11.37 -6.36
C ARG A 152 -8.19 10.71 -7.66
N ILE A 153 -9.02 9.69 -7.51
CA ILE A 153 -9.70 8.99 -8.60
C ILE A 153 -11.02 9.71 -8.84
N ILE A 154 -11.26 10.12 -10.08
CA ILE A 154 -12.54 10.66 -10.53
C ILE A 154 -13.17 9.59 -11.42
N SER A 155 -14.27 8.98 -10.97
CA SER A 155 -15.04 8.05 -11.78
C SER A 155 -16.40 8.67 -12.10
N HIS A 156 -16.79 8.62 -13.36
CA HIS A 156 -18.11 9.06 -13.79
C HIS A 156 -18.71 8.10 -14.81
N GLY A 157 -19.94 7.65 -14.58
CA GLY A 157 -20.73 6.92 -15.58
C GLY A 157 -20.21 5.52 -15.91
N ILE A 158 -19.24 4.99 -15.15
CA ILE A 158 -18.77 3.61 -15.23
C ILE A 158 -19.44 2.77 -14.15
N VAL A 159 -20.05 1.66 -14.55
CA VAL A 159 -20.64 0.69 -13.60
C VAL A 159 -19.51 -0.17 -13.03
N ASN A 160 -19.31 -0.11 -11.71
CA ASN A 160 -18.35 -0.93 -10.95
C ASN A 160 -16.92 -0.92 -11.53
N PRO A 161 -16.27 0.25 -11.68
CA PRO A 161 -14.89 0.35 -12.15
C PRO A 161 -13.97 -0.50 -11.28
N GLN A 162 -13.24 -1.43 -11.90
CA GLN A 162 -12.40 -2.39 -11.19
C GLN A 162 -11.06 -1.78 -10.80
N ILE A 163 -10.64 -2.08 -9.57
CA ILE A 163 -9.31 -1.83 -9.05
C ILE A 163 -8.59 -3.17 -8.88
N ARG A 164 -7.32 -3.21 -9.24
CA ARG A 164 -6.41 -4.29 -8.89
C ARG A 164 -5.11 -3.70 -8.34
N ILE A 165 -4.69 -4.19 -7.18
CA ILE A 165 -3.43 -3.83 -6.52
C ILE A 165 -2.62 -5.11 -6.41
N SER A 166 -1.44 -5.11 -7.00
CA SER A 166 -0.51 -6.24 -6.96
C SER A 166 0.93 -5.75 -6.81
N TYR A 167 1.85 -6.67 -6.56
CA TYR A 167 3.27 -6.36 -6.44
C TYR A 167 4.03 -6.89 -7.66
N ILE A 168 4.92 -6.06 -8.22
CA ILE A 168 5.81 -6.44 -9.31
C ILE A 168 7.24 -6.50 -8.76
N ASN A 169 7.89 -7.64 -8.94
CA ASN A 169 9.28 -7.85 -8.49
C ASN A 169 10.30 -7.28 -9.48
N SER A 170 11.58 -7.44 -9.16
CA SER A 170 12.71 -6.95 -9.94
C SER A 170 12.83 -7.58 -11.33
N MET A 171 12.24 -8.76 -11.52
CA MET A 171 12.17 -9.46 -12.80
C MET A 171 10.97 -9.04 -13.66
N GLY A 172 10.14 -8.10 -13.18
CA GLY A 172 8.92 -7.67 -13.86
C GLY A 172 7.76 -8.65 -13.72
N GLU A 173 7.86 -9.63 -12.81
CA GLU A 173 6.83 -10.65 -12.60
C GLU A 173 5.81 -10.19 -11.57
N GLU A 174 4.52 -10.26 -11.94
CA GLU A 174 3.41 -10.01 -11.02
C GLU A 174 3.31 -11.15 -10.01
N GLN A 175 3.33 -10.78 -8.73
CA GLN A 175 3.20 -11.73 -7.65
C GLN A 175 1.77 -12.25 -7.52
N ARG A 176 1.64 -13.45 -6.94
CA ARG A 176 0.39 -14.21 -6.91
C ARG A 176 -0.76 -13.49 -6.19
N VAL A 177 -0.48 -12.80 -5.09
CA VAL A 177 -1.51 -12.12 -4.29
C VAL A 177 -1.84 -10.79 -4.94
N ALA A 178 -3.13 -10.58 -5.18
CA ALA A 178 -3.66 -9.31 -5.65
C ALA A 178 -4.95 -8.97 -4.91
N ILE A 179 -5.07 -7.71 -4.49
CA ILE A 179 -6.27 -7.17 -3.88
C ILE A 179 -7.10 -6.54 -4.99
N THR A 180 -8.35 -6.95 -5.09
CA THR A 180 -9.27 -6.43 -6.11
C THR A 180 -10.46 -5.76 -5.45
N GLY A 181 -11.01 -4.75 -6.11
CA GLY A 181 -12.16 -4.03 -5.57
C GLY A 181 -12.82 -3.19 -6.65
N THR A 182 -13.73 -2.31 -6.22
CA THR A 182 -14.43 -1.39 -7.10
C THR A 182 -14.40 0.03 -6.53
N VAL A 183 -14.29 1.03 -7.39
CA VAL A 183 -14.49 2.45 -7.00
C VAL A 183 -15.98 2.80 -7.14
N ASN A 184 -16.50 3.65 -6.27
CA ASN A 184 -17.84 4.22 -6.43
C ASN A 184 -17.82 5.36 -7.46
N ASP A 185 -18.98 5.67 -8.04
CA ASP A 185 -19.14 6.87 -8.87
C ASP A 185 -18.85 8.13 -8.03
N GLY A 186 -18.12 9.09 -8.61
CA GLY A 186 -17.67 10.32 -7.95
C GLY A 186 -16.16 10.39 -7.69
N ILE A 187 -15.78 11.10 -6.62
CA ILE A 187 -14.39 11.39 -6.27
C ILE A 187 -13.95 10.50 -5.10
N THR A 188 -12.90 9.71 -5.31
CA THR A 188 -12.31 8.84 -4.28
C THR A 188 -10.84 9.23 -4.06
N PRO A 189 -10.44 9.67 -2.85
CA PRO A 189 -9.04 9.91 -2.51
C PRO A 189 -8.19 8.63 -2.65
N LEU A 190 -6.98 8.75 -3.18
CA LEU A 190 -6.09 7.59 -3.34
C LEU A 190 -5.58 7.05 -1.99
N SER A 191 -5.55 7.90 -0.95
CA SER A 191 -5.25 7.50 0.44
C SER A 191 -6.19 6.40 0.97
N ASN A 192 -7.40 6.24 0.41
CA ASN A 192 -8.29 5.14 0.77
C ASN A 192 -7.72 3.75 0.41
N LEU A 193 -6.71 3.70 -0.47
CA LEU A 193 -6.02 2.48 -0.89
C LEU A 193 -4.70 2.24 -0.13
N GLU A 194 -4.36 3.07 0.86
CA GLU A 194 -3.11 2.96 1.63
C GLU A 194 -2.95 1.60 2.31
N GLU A 195 -3.97 1.12 3.02
CA GLU A 195 -3.90 -0.18 3.71
C GLU A 195 -3.75 -1.37 2.74
N PRO A 196 -4.50 -1.46 1.62
CA PRO A 196 -4.22 -2.45 0.57
C PRO A 196 -2.82 -2.37 -0.04
N ILE A 197 -2.28 -1.16 -0.24
CA ILE A 197 -0.91 -0.96 -0.74
C ILE A 197 0.10 -1.46 0.29
N GLN A 198 -0.08 -1.12 1.57
CA GLN A 198 0.80 -1.54 2.65
C GLN A 198 0.84 -3.07 2.81
N ARG A 199 -0.30 -3.76 2.63
CA ARG A 199 -0.35 -5.24 2.59
C ARG A 199 0.59 -5.85 1.56
N MET A 200 0.70 -5.22 0.38
CA MET A 200 1.60 -5.71 -0.68
C MET A 200 3.07 -5.48 -0.29
N TYR A 201 3.38 -4.34 0.33
CA TYR A 201 4.70 -4.05 0.87
C TYR A 201 5.12 -5.06 1.93
N ASP A 202 4.29 -5.29 2.95
CA ASP A 202 4.59 -6.21 4.04
C ASP A 202 4.87 -7.63 3.54
N LEU A 203 4.09 -8.07 2.55
CA LEU A 203 4.17 -9.43 2.02
C LEU A 203 5.39 -9.66 1.11
N TYR A 204 5.79 -8.67 0.31
CA TYR A 204 6.75 -8.89 -0.78
C TYR A 204 8.02 -8.05 -0.76
N VAL A 205 8.03 -6.89 -0.10
CA VAL A 205 9.24 -6.05 -0.09
C VAL A 205 10.25 -6.59 0.89
N ASN A 206 11.33 -7.16 0.36
CA ASN A 206 12.47 -7.57 1.16
C ASN A 206 13.44 -6.42 1.47
N ASP A 207 13.73 -5.63 0.45
CA ASP A 207 14.61 -4.47 0.55
C ASP A 207 13.92 -3.28 -0.12
N TYR A 208 13.68 -2.23 0.66
CA TYR A 208 13.10 -0.99 0.16
C TYR A 208 14.08 -0.21 -0.73
N LYS A 209 15.35 -0.61 -0.79
CA LYS A 209 16.37 -0.02 -1.67
C LYS A 209 16.33 -0.56 -3.10
N GLU A 210 15.62 -1.68 -3.36
CA GLU A 210 15.56 -2.26 -4.71
C GLU A 210 14.80 -1.34 -5.67
N GLU A 211 15.53 -0.84 -6.66
CA GLU A 211 15.09 0.16 -7.63
C GLU A 211 14.07 -0.39 -8.64
N SER A 212 13.95 -1.70 -8.80
CA SER A 212 13.06 -2.30 -9.80
C SER A 212 11.68 -2.69 -9.24
N ASN A 213 11.54 -2.78 -7.92
CA ASN A 213 10.33 -3.23 -7.25
C ASN A 213 9.27 -2.10 -7.11
N TYR A 214 8.00 -2.44 -7.31
CA TYR A 214 6.89 -1.51 -7.09
C TYR A 214 5.55 -2.21 -6.84
N VAL A 215 4.63 -1.50 -6.18
CA VAL A 215 3.23 -1.89 -6.13
C VAL A 215 2.55 -1.33 -7.39
N PHE A 216 1.87 -2.18 -8.14
CA PHE A 216 1.14 -1.80 -9.32
C PHE A 216 -0.34 -1.59 -9.00
N LEU A 217 -0.82 -0.39 -9.29
CA LEU A 217 -2.23 -0.04 -9.20
C LEU A 217 -2.82 0.00 -10.62
N PHE A 218 -3.77 -0.87 -10.88
CA PHE A 218 -4.53 -0.90 -12.13
C PHE A 218 -5.97 -0.43 -11.88
N LEU A 219 -6.36 0.65 -12.57
CA LEU A 219 -7.66 1.30 -12.50
C LEU A 219 -8.30 1.31 -13.90
N ASN A 220 -9.10 0.29 -14.21
CA ASN A 220 -9.88 0.20 -15.45
C ASN A 220 -9.14 0.68 -16.73
N GLY A 221 -7.90 0.20 -16.93
CA GLY A 221 -7.04 0.55 -18.08
C GLY A 221 -5.87 1.50 -17.75
N ILE A 222 -5.92 2.20 -16.62
CA ILE A 222 -4.84 3.08 -16.15
C ILE A 222 -3.91 2.30 -15.22
N GLY A 223 -2.64 2.16 -15.60
CA GLY A 223 -1.61 1.49 -14.80
C GLY A 223 -0.64 2.49 -14.17
N VAL A 224 -0.49 2.44 -12.85
CA VAL A 224 0.36 3.37 -12.08
C VAL A 224 1.30 2.62 -11.18
N LYS A 225 2.55 3.09 -11.08
CA LYS A 225 3.56 2.52 -10.20
C LYS A 225 3.55 3.26 -8.87
N ILE A 226 3.42 2.52 -7.78
CA ILE A 226 3.45 3.06 -6.42
C ILE A 226 4.72 2.58 -5.74
N ARG A 227 5.47 3.52 -5.16
CA ARG A 227 6.78 3.29 -4.54
C ARG A 227 6.91 4.08 -3.26
N ARG A 228 7.70 3.62 -2.30
CA ARG A 228 8.06 4.44 -1.14
C ARG A 228 8.94 5.61 -1.56
N PHE A 229 10.03 5.30 -2.25
CA PHE A 229 11.00 6.27 -2.76
C PHE A 229 10.81 6.55 -4.25
N ALA A 230 10.90 7.82 -4.63
CA ALA A 230 10.71 8.27 -6.01
C ALA A 230 12.03 8.62 -6.73
N TYR A 231 13.09 8.85 -5.95
CA TYR A 231 14.39 9.27 -6.43
C TYR A 231 15.50 8.38 -5.87
N ILE A 232 16.67 8.46 -6.50
CA ILE A 232 17.90 7.82 -6.06
C ILE A 232 19.01 8.89 -5.99
N SER A 233 19.96 8.70 -5.08
CA SER A 233 21.18 9.49 -5.04
C SER A 233 22.35 8.69 -5.62
N ARG A 234 23.27 9.33 -6.33
CA ARG A 234 24.54 8.73 -6.78
C ARG A 234 25.67 9.67 -6.46
N ALA A 235 26.82 9.12 -6.06
CA ALA A 235 28.04 9.91 -5.94
C ALA A 235 28.55 10.28 -7.33
N SER A 236 28.87 11.56 -7.53
CA SER A 236 29.56 12.03 -8.73
C SER A 236 30.91 11.33 -8.90
N ALA A 237 31.40 11.24 -10.14
CA ALA A 237 32.67 10.57 -10.47
C ALA A 237 33.88 11.11 -9.69
N ASN A 238 33.80 12.35 -9.19
CA ASN A 238 34.87 13.00 -8.43
C ASN A 238 34.69 12.86 -6.91
N GLY A 239 33.67 12.13 -6.43
CA GLY A 239 33.40 11.83 -5.02
C GLY A 239 32.97 13.02 -4.14
N ASN A 240 32.91 14.23 -4.70
CA ASN A 240 32.67 15.46 -3.92
C ASN A 240 31.22 15.94 -3.94
N ALA A 241 30.40 15.45 -4.86
CA ALA A 241 29.00 15.81 -5.00
C ALA A 241 28.09 14.59 -5.03
N ILE A 242 26.86 14.78 -4.57
CA ILE A 242 25.75 13.84 -4.68
C ILE A 242 24.79 14.35 -5.75
N GLU A 243 24.47 13.51 -6.72
CA GLU A 243 23.55 13.77 -7.82
C GLU A 243 22.26 12.98 -7.62
N ILE A 244 21.11 13.63 -7.84
CA ILE A 244 19.78 13.04 -7.66
C ILE A 244 19.17 12.67 -9.02
N GLU A 245 18.78 11.41 -9.16
CA GLU A 245 18.16 10.86 -10.36
C GLU A 245 16.75 10.33 -10.05
N LYS A 246 15.89 10.24 -11.07
CA LYS A 246 14.59 9.55 -10.95
C LYS A 246 14.81 8.05 -11.07
N VAL A 247 14.11 7.27 -10.24
CA VAL A 247 14.20 5.79 -10.31
C VAL A 247 13.54 5.23 -11.58
N ALA A 248 12.52 5.91 -12.11
CA ALA A 248 11.85 5.52 -13.36
C ALA A 248 12.17 6.52 -14.50
N ASN A 249 12.44 5.98 -15.68
CA ASN A 249 12.78 6.70 -16.92
C ASN A 249 14.05 7.59 -16.84
N PRO A 250 15.26 6.98 -16.89
CA PRO A 250 16.50 7.72 -17.12
C PRO A 250 16.52 8.45 -18.48
N ASP A 251 15.74 7.96 -19.47
CA ASP A 251 15.68 8.51 -20.84
C ASP A 251 14.69 9.67 -21.03
N ALA A 252 13.93 10.07 -20.00
CA ALA A 252 13.09 11.25 -20.12
C ALA A 252 13.99 12.49 -20.08
N GLU A 253 14.08 13.23 -21.20
CA GLU A 253 14.76 14.54 -21.35
C GLU A 253 14.19 15.66 -20.43
N ILE A 254 13.51 15.31 -19.34
CA ILE A 254 12.96 16.22 -18.36
C ILE A 254 14.01 16.38 -17.25
N PRO A 255 14.65 17.56 -17.10
CA PRO A 255 15.63 17.77 -16.06
C PRO A 255 15.03 17.48 -14.69
N VAL A 256 15.74 16.68 -13.89
CA VAL A 256 15.35 16.40 -12.51
C VAL A 256 15.51 17.69 -11.71
N ILE A 257 14.41 18.19 -11.17
CA ILE A 257 14.41 19.28 -10.19
C ILE A 257 14.01 18.67 -8.86
N TYR A 258 14.97 18.54 -7.96
CA TYR A 258 14.75 18.04 -6.62
C TYR A 258 14.67 19.21 -5.64
N ASN A 259 13.51 19.36 -4.99
CA ASN A 259 13.22 20.47 -4.09
C ASN A 259 13.32 20.12 -2.60
N GLY A 260 13.68 18.88 -2.28
CA GLY A 260 13.85 18.43 -0.90
C GLY A 260 15.23 18.75 -0.32
N ASN A 261 15.38 18.46 0.97
CA ASN A 261 16.64 18.56 1.70
C ASN A 261 17.31 17.19 1.74
N ILE A 262 18.61 17.15 1.47
CA ILE A 262 19.40 15.93 1.58
C ILE A 262 20.22 15.99 2.86
N MET A 263 20.16 14.92 3.62
CA MET A 263 20.85 14.73 4.88
C MET A 263 21.86 13.57 4.76
N ALA A 264 22.88 13.58 5.61
CA ALA A 264 23.85 12.51 5.76
C ALA A 264 24.08 12.17 7.22
N VAL A 265 24.36 10.90 7.49
CA VAL A 265 24.84 10.43 8.81
C VAL A 265 25.98 9.44 8.61
N ALA A 266 27.05 9.56 9.39
CA ALA A 266 28.13 8.58 9.36
C ALA A 266 27.63 7.21 9.87
N SER A 267 28.05 6.12 9.24
CA SER A 267 27.52 4.77 9.50
C SER A 267 28.60 3.69 9.70
N SER A 268 29.85 4.07 9.98
CA SER A 268 30.95 3.12 10.16
C SER A 268 31.01 2.53 11.57
N SER A 269 31.60 1.32 11.68
CA SER A 269 31.91 0.68 12.97
C SER A 269 33.08 1.32 13.72
N GLU A 270 33.76 2.30 13.10
CA GLU A 270 34.83 3.08 13.72
C GLU A 270 34.38 4.46 14.20
N CYS A 271 33.15 4.87 13.88
CA CYS A 271 32.57 6.13 14.33
C CYS A 271 32.48 6.19 15.87
N SER A 272 32.68 7.39 16.40
CA SER A 272 32.21 7.78 17.73
C SER A 272 30.74 8.21 17.67
N ILE A 273 30.12 8.48 18.82
CA ILE A 273 28.72 8.89 18.86
C ILE A 273 28.57 10.31 18.32
N GLU A 274 29.56 11.15 18.61
CA GLU A 274 29.65 12.53 18.14
C GLU A 274 29.69 12.60 16.61
N ASP A 275 30.30 11.61 15.94
CA ASP A 275 30.36 11.54 14.47
C ASP A 275 28.98 11.21 13.82
N THR A 276 27.97 10.84 14.61
CA THR A 276 26.61 10.48 14.12
C THR A 276 25.64 11.67 14.13
N GLU A 277 26.15 12.89 14.23
CA GLU A 277 25.37 14.10 13.99
C GLU A 277 24.85 14.14 12.55
N ILE A 278 23.63 14.65 12.37
CA ILE A 278 22.99 14.68 11.05
C ILE A 278 23.50 15.91 10.30
N LEU A 279 24.16 15.69 9.16
CA LEU A 279 24.70 16.73 8.30
C LEU A 279 23.69 17.06 7.20
N GLN A 280 23.32 18.33 7.05
CA GLN A 280 22.54 18.79 5.90
C GLN A 280 23.47 19.14 4.74
N LEU A 281 23.24 18.57 3.56
CA LEU A 281 24.02 18.86 2.37
C LEU A 281 23.61 20.20 1.75
N ILE A 282 24.60 20.88 1.16
CA ILE A 282 24.43 22.19 0.53
C ILE A 282 23.97 21.99 -0.91
N LYS A 283 22.77 22.47 -1.23
CA LYS A 283 22.22 22.46 -2.60
C LYS A 283 23.00 23.44 -3.48
N ALA A 284 23.64 22.92 -4.53
CA ALA A 284 24.42 23.73 -5.48
C ALA A 284 23.78 23.80 -6.87
N GLY A 285 22.87 22.89 -7.18
CA GLY A 285 22.17 22.84 -8.47
C GLY A 285 20.73 22.33 -8.34
N PRO A 286 20.04 22.14 -9.48
CA PRO A 286 18.67 21.61 -9.48
C PRO A 286 18.58 20.15 -8.99
N HIS A 287 19.68 19.39 -9.07
CA HIS A 287 19.78 17.99 -8.63
C HIS A 287 21.13 17.65 -7.97
N THR A 288 21.95 18.65 -7.61
CA THR A 288 23.33 18.43 -7.14
C THR A 288 23.52 19.03 -5.74
N PHE A 289 24.14 18.24 -4.86
CA PHE A 289 24.35 18.54 -3.44
C PHE A 289 25.81 18.28 -3.04
N TYR A 290 26.35 19.09 -2.14
CA TYR A 290 27.73 18.96 -1.63
C TYR A 290 27.74 18.81 -0.11
N PHE A 291 28.76 18.13 0.42
CA PHE A 291 29.01 18.11 1.85
C PHE A 291 29.49 19.49 2.33
N PRO A 292 29.06 19.95 3.51
CA PRO A 292 29.69 21.11 4.16
C PRO A 292 31.19 20.82 4.42
N ASP A 293 32.03 21.86 4.36
CA ASP A 293 33.49 21.71 4.37
C ASP A 293 34.02 20.86 5.55
N SER A 294 34.81 19.82 5.21
CA SER A 294 35.75 19.03 6.05
C SER A 294 35.29 17.87 6.94
N GLU A 295 34.53 16.89 6.42
CA GLU A 295 34.49 15.53 7.02
C GLU A 295 34.49 14.43 5.93
N LYS A 296 35.67 13.96 5.53
CA LYS A 296 35.88 13.04 4.39
C LYS A 296 36.47 11.67 4.76
N HIS A 297 36.10 11.12 5.91
CA HIS A 297 36.75 9.88 6.39
C HIS A 297 35.80 8.75 6.77
N PHE A 298 34.49 8.94 6.59
CA PHE A 298 33.49 7.94 6.96
C PHE A 298 32.61 7.51 5.79
N GLU A 299 32.08 6.30 5.91
CA GLU A 299 30.92 5.86 5.13
C GLU A 299 29.69 6.63 5.62
N TYR A 300 28.98 7.28 4.71
CA TYR A 300 27.76 8.02 5.02
C TYR A 300 26.53 7.34 4.45
N ILE A 301 25.42 7.40 5.17
CA ILE A 301 24.10 7.11 4.62
C ILE A 301 23.48 8.44 4.21
N ILE A 302 23.12 8.55 2.93
CA ILE A 302 22.49 9.74 2.33
C ILE A 302 21.00 9.51 2.18
N PHE A 303 20.18 10.43 2.68
CA PHE A 303 18.73 10.30 2.71
C PHE A 303 18.02 11.66 2.63
N SER A 304 16.70 11.63 2.41
CA SER A 304 15.87 12.85 2.39
C SER A 304 15.42 13.25 3.79
N ASP A 305 15.10 14.53 3.96
CA ASP A 305 14.38 14.97 5.15
C ASP A 305 13.02 14.26 5.30
N ARG A 306 12.57 14.09 6.55
CA ARG A 306 11.35 13.36 6.87
C ARG A 306 10.09 13.97 6.25
N PHE A 307 10.06 15.29 6.05
CA PHE A 307 8.89 16.00 5.54
C PHE A 307 8.89 16.16 4.01
N ASP A 308 9.92 15.66 3.34
CA ASP A 308 10.01 15.75 1.89
C ASP A 308 8.94 14.88 1.22
N LYS A 309 8.13 15.52 0.36
CA LYS A 309 7.00 14.85 -0.36
C LYS A 309 7.43 13.71 -1.28
N ARG A 310 8.71 13.71 -1.70
CA ARG A 310 9.28 12.70 -2.58
C ARG A 310 10.70 12.40 -2.11
N LYS A 311 10.84 11.30 -1.40
CA LYS A 311 12.10 10.90 -0.76
C LYS A 311 13.03 10.16 -1.75
N ILE A 312 14.32 10.24 -1.48
CA ILE A 312 15.35 9.44 -2.15
C ILE A 312 15.49 8.09 -1.43
N ILE A 313 15.88 7.05 -2.18
CA ILE A 313 16.31 5.78 -1.60
C ILE A 313 17.56 6.05 -0.73
N PRO A 314 17.55 5.66 0.56
CA PRO A 314 18.72 5.81 1.41
C PRO A 314 19.90 4.98 0.88
N GLN A 315 21.03 5.62 0.61
CA GLN A 315 22.20 4.95 0.03
C GLN A 315 23.44 5.15 0.88
N GLN A 316 24.23 4.09 0.99
CA GLN A 316 25.57 4.16 1.55
C GLN A 316 26.52 4.69 0.48
N VAL A 317 27.19 5.79 0.80
CA VAL A 317 28.19 6.42 -0.05
C VAL A 317 29.50 6.45 0.72
N ASN A 318 30.54 5.90 0.10
CA ASN A 318 31.89 5.99 0.64
C ASN A 318 32.63 7.15 -0.05
N ILE A 319 33.10 8.10 0.75
CA ILE A 319 33.84 9.28 0.31
C ILE A 319 35.28 9.08 0.75
N HIS A 320 36.04 8.30 -0.02
CA HIS A 320 37.48 8.16 0.15
C HIS A 320 38.22 8.89 -0.98
N GLU A 321 39.33 9.55 -0.63
CA GLU A 321 40.18 10.27 -1.59
C GLU A 321 40.90 9.32 -2.58
N ASP A 322 41.04 8.03 -2.25
CA ASP A 322 41.69 7.01 -3.09
C ASP A 322 40.70 5.92 -3.53
N ALA A 323 39.96 6.19 -4.61
CA ALA A 323 39.07 5.24 -5.27
C ALA A 323 39.84 4.12 -6.01
N ASN A 324 40.50 3.24 -5.27
CA ASN A 324 40.91 1.95 -5.80
C ASN A 324 39.80 0.92 -5.52
N LEU A 325 39.16 0.43 -6.58
CA LEU A 325 38.10 -0.59 -6.57
C LEU A 325 38.48 -1.82 -5.73
N PHE A 326 39.78 -2.14 -5.65
CA PHE A 326 40.32 -3.26 -4.86
C PHE A 326 40.24 -3.02 -3.34
N ASN A 327 40.36 -1.77 -2.87
CA ASN A 327 40.19 -1.41 -1.46
C ASN A 327 38.71 -1.37 -1.08
N GLN A 328 37.82 -0.91 -1.98
CA GLN A 328 36.37 -0.98 -1.78
C GLN A 328 35.87 -2.42 -1.61
N ILE A 329 36.36 -3.37 -2.42
CA ILE A 329 36.02 -4.81 -2.26
C ILE A 329 36.56 -5.35 -0.93
N LYS A 330 37.75 -4.91 -0.50
CA LYS A 330 38.38 -5.34 0.75
C LYS A 330 37.65 -4.77 1.98
N GLU A 331 37.15 -3.54 1.91
CA GLU A 331 36.35 -2.87 2.95
C GLU A 331 34.92 -3.41 3.03
N TYR A 332 34.31 -3.75 1.89
CA TYR A 332 33.05 -4.51 1.85
C TYR A 332 33.17 -5.88 2.56
N CYS A 333 34.37 -6.45 2.62
CA CYS A 333 34.67 -7.63 3.44
C CYS A 333 34.97 -7.29 4.91
N HIS A 334 35.40 -6.06 5.24
CA HIS A 334 35.70 -5.61 6.61
C HIS A 334 34.50 -4.97 7.34
N SER A 335 33.43 -4.59 6.65
CA SER A 335 32.14 -4.12 7.20
C SER A 335 31.39 -5.19 8.04
N SER A 336 31.93 -6.41 8.10
CA SER A 336 31.37 -7.60 8.76
C SER A 336 31.69 -7.75 10.25
N LYS A 337 32.45 -6.84 10.87
CA LYS A 337 32.83 -6.96 12.29
C LYS A 337 31.77 -6.50 13.30
N TRP A 338 30.62 -6.00 12.85
CA TRP A 338 29.56 -5.57 13.78
C TRP A 338 29.12 -6.71 14.71
N GLY A 339 28.96 -7.93 14.19
CA GLY A 339 28.54 -9.08 14.99
C GLY A 339 29.50 -9.38 16.14
N GLU A 340 30.79 -9.57 15.82
CA GLU A 340 31.85 -9.81 16.80
C GLU A 340 31.93 -8.66 17.84
N LYS A 341 31.92 -7.40 17.36
CA LYS A 341 31.98 -6.21 18.21
C LYS A 341 30.76 -6.10 19.15
N LEU A 342 29.57 -6.46 18.69
CA LEU A 342 28.34 -6.43 19.49
C LEU A 342 28.34 -7.55 20.54
N ASP A 343 28.80 -8.75 20.18
CA ASP A 343 28.80 -9.93 21.05
C ASP A 343 29.82 -9.81 22.19
N GLU A 344 31.02 -9.26 21.92
CA GLU A 344 32.08 -9.07 22.92
C GLU A 344 31.81 -7.90 23.88
N SER A 345 30.84 -7.03 23.55
CA SER A 345 30.67 -5.76 24.24
C SER A 345 29.50 -5.72 25.22
N SER A 346 29.65 -4.94 26.30
CA SER A 346 28.62 -4.76 27.33
C SER A 346 27.52 -3.80 26.87
N ILE A 347 26.26 -4.12 27.21
CA ILE A 347 25.07 -3.41 26.74
C ILE A 347 25.04 -1.92 27.17
N ASP A 348 25.55 -1.56 28.36
CA ASP A 348 25.57 -0.17 28.86
C ASP A 348 26.76 0.65 28.38
N LYS A 349 27.96 0.08 28.47
CA LYS A 349 29.23 0.83 28.36
C LYS A 349 29.86 0.75 26.98
N SER A 350 29.37 -0.13 26.12
CA SER A 350 29.91 -0.25 24.77
C SER A 350 29.46 0.88 23.87
N ARG A 351 30.44 1.49 23.19
CA ARG A 351 30.17 2.42 22.08
C ARG A 351 29.30 1.79 21.00
N TYR A 352 29.40 0.47 20.77
CA TYR A 352 28.67 -0.21 19.70
C TYR A 352 27.17 -0.31 19.97
N TRP A 353 26.78 -0.57 21.21
CA TRP A 353 25.35 -0.59 21.60
C TRP A 353 24.78 0.83 21.65
N GLN A 354 25.58 1.83 22.03
CA GLN A 354 25.18 3.24 21.97
C GLN A 354 24.98 3.71 20.52
N LEU A 355 25.87 3.32 19.60
CA LEU A 355 25.70 3.55 18.16
C LEU A 355 24.47 2.82 17.61
N ALA A 356 24.22 1.58 18.03
CA ALA A 356 23.02 0.83 17.60
C ALA A 356 21.73 1.55 18.01
N VAL A 357 21.65 2.04 19.26
CA VAL A 357 20.52 2.87 19.74
C VAL A 357 20.41 4.15 18.92
N ARG A 358 21.53 4.82 18.65
CA ARG A 358 21.55 6.06 17.87
C ARG A 358 21.10 5.85 16.41
N TYR A 359 21.56 4.79 15.75
CA TYR A 359 21.11 4.44 14.41
C TYR A 359 19.62 4.05 14.38
N PHE A 360 19.12 3.39 15.43
CA PHE A 360 17.69 3.13 15.57
C PHE A 360 16.88 4.44 15.70
N GLU A 361 17.36 5.40 16.48
CA GLU A 361 16.75 6.75 16.57
C GLU A 361 16.71 7.45 15.22
N VAL A 362 17.83 7.49 14.50
CA VAL A 362 17.91 8.15 13.19
C VAL A 362 16.98 7.46 12.19
N ALA A 363 16.93 6.12 12.18
CA ALA A 363 16.04 5.37 11.32
C ALA A 363 14.54 5.62 11.62
N SER A 364 14.19 5.86 12.88
CA SER A 364 12.82 6.22 13.27
C SER A 364 12.50 7.68 12.96
N GLU A 365 13.36 8.62 13.36
CA GLU A 365 13.13 10.06 13.20
C GLU A 365 12.95 10.48 11.73
N TYR A 366 13.70 9.85 10.83
CA TYR A 366 13.66 10.13 9.39
C TYR A 366 12.91 9.06 8.57
N GLU A 367 12.22 8.13 9.25
CA GLU A 367 11.45 7.04 8.62
C GLU A 367 12.25 6.20 7.61
N LEU A 368 13.55 6.01 7.88
CA LEU A 368 14.47 5.25 7.02
C LEU A 368 14.29 3.75 7.24
N PRO A 369 14.43 2.90 6.22
CA PRO A 369 14.50 1.45 6.42
C PRO A 369 15.64 1.12 7.40
N PHE A 370 15.36 0.34 8.43
CA PHE A 370 16.37 -0.08 9.41
C PHE A 370 17.55 -0.82 8.77
N LYS A 371 17.31 -1.57 7.68
CA LYS A 371 18.32 -2.20 6.82
C LYS A 371 19.27 -1.22 6.12
N SER A 372 19.02 0.09 6.23
CA SER A 372 19.98 1.11 5.78
C SER A 372 21.26 1.09 6.62
N PHE A 373 21.17 0.66 7.88
CA PHE A 373 22.28 0.59 8.82
C PHE A 373 22.78 -0.86 8.95
N SER A 374 24.04 -1.10 8.58
CA SER A 374 24.66 -2.43 8.67
C SER A 374 24.68 -2.99 10.10
N CYS A 375 24.84 -2.12 11.10
CA CYS A 375 24.74 -2.48 12.51
C CYS A 375 23.38 -3.12 12.86
N LEU A 376 22.27 -2.51 12.42
CA LEU A 376 20.93 -3.02 12.69
C LEU A 376 20.67 -4.31 11.91
N ASP A 377 21.10 -4.38 10.64
CA ASP A 377 21.01 -5.61 9.86
C ASP A 377 21.72 -6.79 10.54
N GLU A 378 22.90 -6.56 11.11
CA GLU A 378 23.69 -7.57 11.81
C GLU A 378 23.10 -7.98 13.17
N ILE A 379 22.39 -7.07 13.85
CA ILE A 379 21.63 -7.39 15.07
C ILE A 379 20.49 -8.36 14.75
N MET A 380 19.80 -8.20 13.62
CA MET A 380 18.61 -9.00 13.30
C MET A 380 18.92 -10.43 12.88
N LYS A 381 20.16 -10.72 12.48
CA LYS A 381 20.61 -12.08 12.12
C LYS A 381 20.56 -13.06 13.28
N GLU A 382 20.74 -12.57 14.52
CA GLU A 382 20.83 -13.40 15.72
C GLU A 382 19.72 -13.01 16.72
N PRO A 383 18.82 -13.93 17.14
CA PRO A 383 17.72 -13.63 18.06
C PRO A 383 18.20 -13.00 19.38
N ILE A 384 19.34 -13.47 19.90
CA ILE A 384 19.92 -12.98 21.15
C ILE A 384 20.40 -11.52 21.03
N ARG A 385 20.88 -11.09 19.87
CA ARG A 385 21.30 -9.70 19.65
C ARG A 385 20.08 -8.77 19.62
N LEU A 386 18.95 -9.21 19.06
CA LEU A 386 17.70 -8.46 19.14
C LEU A 386 17.21 -8.31 20.59
N ALA A 387 17.26 -9.37 21.40
CA ALA A 387 16.95 -9.28 22.83
C ALA A 387 17.86 -8.26 23.55
N LYS A 388 19.16 -8.26 23.25
CA LYS A 388 20.12 -7.27 23.77
C LYS A 388 19.81 -5.84 23.30
N LEU A 389 19.38 -5.63 22.05
CA LEU A 389 18.97 -4.32 21.53
C LEU A 389 17.77 -3.76 22.31
N ILE A 390 16.78 -4.60 22.61
CA ILE A 390 15.59 -4.21 23.40
C ILE A 390 16.02 -3.71 24.79
N LEU A 391 16.97 -4.41 25.42
CA LEU A 391 17.54 -3.98 26.71
C LEU A 391 18.39 -2.71 26.59
N ALA A 392 19.16 -2.55 25.52
CA ALA A 392 19.93 -1.34 25.26
C ALA A 392 19.01 -0.11 25.14
N LEU A 393 17.91 -0.23 24.39
CA LEU A 393 16.91 0.83 24.25
C LEU A 393 16.21 1.13 25.58
N PHE A 394 15.88 0.11 26.37
CA PHE A 394 15.32 0.28 27.70
C PHE A 394 16.25 1.09 28.61
N MET A 395 17.55 0.75 28.63
CA MET A 395 18.55 1.43 29.46
C MET A 395 18.80 2.88 29.04
N ASN A 396 18.66 3.19 27.76
CA ASN A 396 18.80 4.54 27.22
C ASN A 396 17.49 5.36 27.27
N GLY A 397 16.44 4.84 27.92
CA GLY A 397 15.17 5.56 28.05
C GLY A 397 14.44 5.76 26.73
N ARG A 398 14.57 4.80 25.80
CA ARG A 398 13.97 4.81 24.45
C ARG A 398 12.82 3.82 24.30
N GLN A 399 12.09 3.56 25.39
CA GLN A 399 10.97 2.63 25.40
C GLN A 399 9.85 3.07 24.44
N GLU A 400 9.39 4.32 24.56
CA GLU A 400 8.30 4.86 23.72
C GLU A 400 8.64 4.83 22.24
N LEU A 401 9.89 5.18 21.90
CA LEU A 401 10.41 5.10 20.53
C LEU A 401 10.38 3.67 19.98
N PHE A 402 10.81 2.69 20.77
CA PHE A 402 10.77 1.29 20.33
C PHE A 402 9.33 0.80 20.16
N LEU A 403 8.43 1.16 21.07
CA LEU A 403 7.01 0.79 21.00
C LEU A 403 6.32 1.33 19.74
N SER A 404 6.66 2.55 19.28
CA SER A 404 6.10 3.08 18.02
C SER A 404 6.63 2.38 16.77
N GLU A 405 7.80 1.73 16.86
CA GLU A 405 8.56 1.24 15.70
C GLU A 405 8.60 -0.27 15.55
N VAL A 406 8.28 -1.01 16.62
CA VAL A 406 8.44 -2.47 16.67
C VAL A 406 7.70 -3.21 15.56
N ASN A 407 6.47 -2.79 15.23
CA ASN A 407 5.73 -3.38 14.12
C ASN A 407 6.44 -3.20 12.78
N ARG A 408 7.01 -2.01 12.53
CA ARG A 408 7.77 -1.71 11.32
C ARG A 408 9.05 -2.53 11.25
N LEU A 409 9.78 -2.63 12.37
CA LEU A 409 11.00 -3.41 12.49
C LEU A 409 10.74 -4.90 12.18
N GLU A 410 9.75 -5.49 12.84
CA GLU A 410 9.38 -6.89 12.65
C GLU A 410 8.96 -7.18 11.19
N GLN A 411 8.25 -6.25 10.54
CA GLN A 411 7.86 -6.42 9.14
C GLN A 411 9.03 -6.29 8.16
N GLU A 412 9.93 -5.33 8.39
CA GLU A 412 11.07 -5.11 7.51
C GLU A 412 12.00 -6.33 7.46
N PHE A 413 12.28 -6.92 8.64
CA PHE A 413 13.14 -8.10 8.77
C PHE A 413 12.40 -9.44 8.67
N ALA A 414 11.07 -9.42 8.53
CA ALA A 414 10.24 -10.63 8.52
C ALA A 414 10.45 -11.50 9.78
N ILE A 415 10.55 -10.88 10.95
CA ILE A 415 10.75 -11.55 12.25
C ILE A 415 9.60 -11.24 13.22
N GLY A 416 9.58 -11.93 14.36
CA GLY A 416 8.73 -11.61 15.51
C GLY A 416 9.54 -11.71 16.79
N ILE A 417 9.39 -10.74 17.69
CA ILE A 417 10.04 -10.73 19.01
C ILE A 417 9.59 -11.93 19.83
N HIS A 418 8.33 -12.32 19.72
CA HIS A 418 7.79 -13.52 20.33
C HIS A 418 8.26 -14.83 19.67
N TRP A 419 9.08 -14.76 18.61
CA TRP A 419 9.75 -15.93 18.03
C TRP A 419 11.10 -16.21 18.71
N ILE A 420 11.66 -15.27 19.47
CA ILE A 420 12.90 -15.52 20.24
C ILE A 420 12.62 -16.60 21.29
N LYS A 421 13.50 -17.60 21.39
CA LYS A 421 13.31 -18.73 22.30
C LYS A 421 13.45 -18.26 23.75
N ALA A 422 12.73 -18.93 24.65
CA ALA A 422 12.82 -18.66 26.08
C ALA A 422 14.26 -18.75 26.62
N GLU A 423 15.05 -19.72 26.13
CA GLU A 423 16.46 -19.91 26.53
C GLU A 423 17.34 -18.70 26.17
N GLU A 424 17.13 -18.11 24.99
CA GLU A 424 17.88 -16.94 24.50
C GLU A 424 17.49 -15.67 25.30
N TRP A 425 16.22 -15.53 25.64
CA TRP A 425 15.74 -14.48 26.55
C TRP A 425 16.35 -14.61 27.94
N GLN A 426 16.33 -15.83 28.51
CA GLN A 426 16.88 -16.11 29.82
C GLN A 426 18.38 -15.83 29.90
N GLU A 427 19.15 -16.27 28.89
CA GLU A 427 20.58 -15.95 28.80
C GLU A 427 20.83 -14.44 28.79
N THR A 428 20.02 -13.71 28.02
CA THR A 428 20.11 -12.24 27.93
C THR A 428 19.77 -11.59 29.27
N PHE A 429 18.70 -12.03 29.94
CA PHE A 429 18.33 -11.50 31.25
C PHE A 429 19.34 -11.85 32.34
N ASP A 430 19.92 -13.04 32.33
CA ASP A 430 20.93 -13.43 33.31
C ASP A 430 22.19 -12.57 33.15
N SER A 431 22.63 -12.33 31.91
CA SER A 431 23.74 -11.43 31.62
C SER A 431 23.44 -10.00 32.11
N PHE A 432 22.26 -9.50 31.81
CA PHE A 432 21.80 -8.19 32.25
C PHE A 432 21.66 -8.10 33.78
N TYR A 433 21.12 -9.14 34.42
CA TYR A 433 20.93 -9.19 35.86
C TYR A 433 22.25 -9.20 36.62
N ASN A 434 23.22 -9.98 36.15
CA ASN A 434 24.55 -10.00 36.73
C ASN A 434 25.26 -8.64 36.63
N ALA A 435 24.96 -7.84 35.60
CA ALA A 435 25.55 -6.52 35.40
C ALA A 435 24.93 -5.41 36.28
N TYR A 436 23.59 -5.38 36.45
CA TYR A 436 22.91 -4.24 37.11
C TYR A 436 22.16 -4.58 38.40
N PHE A 437 21.75 -5.84 38.57
CA PHE A 437 20.81 -6.25 39.63
C PHE A 437 21.46 -6.88 40.85
N GLN A 438 22.78 -6.75 40.99
CA GLN A 438 23.48 -7.10 42.23
C GLN A 438 23.05 -6.21 43.40
N ASN A 439 22.53 -5.00 43.14
CA ASN A 439 21.95 -4.13 44.15
C ASN A 439 20.43 -4.37 44.29
N PRO A 440 19.93 -4.85 45.45
CA PRO A 440 18.53 -5.17 45.66
C PRO A 440 17.59 -3.97 45.45
N THR A 441 18.04 -2.75 45.72
CA THR A 441 17.24 -1.53 45.55
C THR A 441 17.06 -1.18 44.07
N ILE A 442 18.11 -1.33 43.27
CA ILE A 442 18.05 -1.12 41.81
C ILE A 442 17.16 -2.19 41.17
N ASN A 443 17.26 -3.43 41.64
CA ASN A 443 16.43 -4.55 41.20
C ASN A 443 14.94 -4.32 41.43
N ALA A 444 14.56 -3.94 42.65
CA ALA A 444 13.18 -3.62 42.98
C ALA A 444 12.58 -2.49 42.12
N MET A 445 13.42 -1.61 41.54
CA MET A 445 12.99 -0.47 40.73
C MET A 445 12.92 -0.76 39.24
N LEU A 446 13.95 -1.37 38.63
CA LEU A 446 13.99 -1.52 37.16
C LEU A 446 13.31 -2.79 36.67
N LEU A 447 13.31 -3.88 37.45
CA LEU A 447 12.71 -5.14 37.01
C LEU A 447 11.21 -5.00 36.69
N PRO A 448 10.37 -4.36 37.54
CA PRO A 448 8.97 -4.13 37.20
C PRO A 448 8.79 -3.31 35.91
N LYS A 449 9.61 -2.28 35.71
CA LYS A 449 9.58 -1.43 34.50
C LYS A 449 9.99 -2.17 33.25
N LEU A 450 10.98 -3.07 33.35
CA LEU A 450 11.39 -3.91 32.24
C LEU A 450 10.27 -4.89 31.86
N MET A 451 9.61 -5.50 32.85
CA MET A 451 8.49 -6.40 32.59
C MET A 451 7.27 -5.68 32.00
N GLU A 452 7.00 -4.45 32.43
CA GLU A 452 6.00 -3.58 31.82
C GLU A 452 6.36 -3.25 30.37
N PHE A 453 7.60 -2.86 30.10
CA PHE A 453 8.07 -2.59 28.75
C PHE A 453 7.95 -3.80 27.81
N LEU A 454 8.34 -5.00 28.27
CA LEU A 454 8.17 -6.23 27.48
C LEU A 454 6.70 -6.56 27.21
N ARG A 455 5.82 -6.31 28.19
CA ARG A 455 4.38 -6.48 28.03
C ARG A 455 3.83 -5.51 26.99
N ASP A 456 4.25 -4.25 27.02
CA ASP A 456 3.83 -3.23 26.06
C ASP A 456 4.30 -3.56 24.64
N ILE A 457 5.53 -4.06 24.50
CA ILE A 457 6.06 -4.55 23.22
C ILE A 457 5.13 -5.64 22.67
N LEU A 458 4.83 -6.66 23.46
CA LEU A 458 3.99 -7.78 23.02
C LEU A 458 2.54 -7.33 22.76
N ASN A 459 1.98 -6.41 23.55
CA ASN A 459 0.65 -5.85 23.31
C ASN A 459 0.57 -5.05 22.00
N SER A 460 1.69 -4.53 21.51
CA SER A 460 1.73 -3.79 20.24
C SER A 460 1.78 -4.71 19.01
N THR A 461 2.24 -5.96 19.16
CA THR A 461 2.46 -6.91 18.04
C THR A 461 1.56 -8.15 18.10
N LEU A 462 0.99 -8.44 19.26
CA LEU A 462 0.06 -9.54 19.53
C LEU A 462 -1.24 -9.01 20.15
N ASP A 463 -2.24 -9.87 20.22
CA ASP A 463 -3.50 -9.55 20.87
C ASP A 463 -3.32 -9.55 22.39
N SER A 464 -3.64 -8.41 23.01
CA SER A 464 -3.39 -8.13 24.43
C SER A 464 -4.01 -9.14 25.39
N ASP A 465 -5.09 -9.80 24.97
CA ASP A 465 -5.77 -10.82 25.78
C ASP A 465 -4.88 -12.06 26.04
N PHE A 466 -3.79 -12.22 25.26
CA PHE A 466 -2.93 -13.41 25.32
C PHE A 466 -1.49 -13.11 25.78
N THR A 467 -1.10 -11.84 25.93
CA THR A 467 0.27 -11.39 26.24
C THR A 467 0.86 -12.00 27.52
N ASP A 468 0.06 -12.16 28.58
CA ASP A 468 0.52 -12.74 29.85
C ASP A 468 1.10 -14.15 29.68
N THR A 469 0.54 -14.96 28.76
CA THR A 469 1.07 -16.30 28.51
C THR A 469 2.47 -16.22 27.88
N PHE A 470 2.72 -15.24 27.02
CA PHE A 470 4.03 -15.05 26.39
C PHE A 470 5.07 -14.51 27.36
N ILE A 471 4.67 -13.60 28.24
CA ILE A 471 5.54 -13.14 29.33
C ILE A 471 5.96 -14.33 30.20
N SER A 472 5.01 -15.19 30.60
CA SER A 472 5.35 -16.42 31.32
C SER A 472 6.28 -17.34 30.52
N TYR A 473 6.12 -17.43 29.20
CA TYR A 473 6.99 -18.24 28.33
C TYR A 473 8.43 -17.69 28.30
N ILE A 474 8.57 -16.38 28.08
CA ILE A 474 9.87 -15.67 28.06
C ILE A 474 10.60 -15.86 29.39
N MET A 475 9.87 -15.86 30.51
CA MET A 475 10.44 -16.12 31.84
C MET A 475 10.70 -17.61 32.14
N GLY A 476 10.41 -18.52 31.19
CA GLY A 476 10.52 -19.98 31.36
C GLY A 476 9.62 -20.57 32.44
N GLN A 477 8.48 -19.92 32.71
CA GLN A 477 7.49 -20.41 33.65
C GLN A 477 6.66 -21.56 33.05
N ASN A 478 6.08 -22.39 33.92
CA ASN A 478 5.16 -23.43 33.50
C ASN A 478 3.84 -22.81 32.99
N LEU A 479 3.54 -23.01 31.70
CA LEU A 479 2.35 -22.44 31.04
C LEU A 479 1.06 -23.26 31.27
N GLY A 480 1.16 -24.40 31.94
CA GLY A 480 0.08 -25.38 32.06
C GLY A 480 -0.05 -26.27 30.82
N GLN A 481 -1.16 -27.02 30.75
CA GLN A 481 -1.45 -27.92 29.64
C GLN A 481 -2.73 -27.52 28.91
N ALA A 482 -2.69 -27.54 27.58
CA ALA A 482 -3.85 -27.39 26.72
C ALA A 482 -4.02 -28.63 25.83
N PRO A 483 -5.25 -29.01 25.45
CA PRO A 483 -5.46 -30.06 24.47
C PRO A 483 -5.21 -29.56 23.04
N MET A 484 -5.04 -30.54 22.14
CA MET A 484 -5.04 -30.37 20.69
C MET A 484 -6.25 -29.56 20.20
N LEU A 485 -6.15 -28.92 19.04
CA LEU A 485 -7.26 -28.17 18.45
C LEU A 485 -8.39 -29.12 18.05
N SER A 486 -9.57 -28.88 18.59
CA SER A 486 -10.78 -29.66 18.34
C SER A 486 -11.46 -29.28 17.02
N ILE A 487 -12.37 -30.13 16.53
CA ILE A 487 -13.14 -29.85 15.30
C ILE A 487 -13.95 -28.55 15.40
N PRO A 488 -14.71 -28.28 16.49
CA PRO A 488 -15.45 -27.02 16.62
C PRO A 488 -14.55 -25.79 16.61
N GLU A 489 -13.37 -25.87 17.22
CA GLU A 489 -12.39 -24.77 17.22
C GLU A 489 -11.85 -24.53 15.81
N MET A 490 -11.50 -25.58 15.07
CA MET A 490 -11.05 -25.45 13.68
C MET A 490 -12.15 -24.84 12.78
N GLN A 491 -13.42 -25.17 13.02
CA GLN A 491 -14.55 -24.55 12.32
C GLN A 491 -14.73 -23.08 12.68
N MET A 492 -14.51 -22.70 13.95
CA MET A 492 -14.52 -21.30 14.38
C MET A 492 -13.35 -20.51 13.79
N LEU A 493 -12.15 -21.10 13.74
CA LEU A 493 -11.00 -20.46 13.09
C LEU A 493 -11.28 -20.24 11.61
N ARG A 494 -11.84 -21.25 10.92
CA ARG A 494 -12.27 -21.13 9.52
C ARG A 494 -13.20 -19.94 9.28
N SER A 495 -14.19 -19.69 10.14
CA SER A 495 -15.13 -18.57 9.94
C SER A 495 -14.48 -17.20 10.17
N ARG A 496 -13.38 -17.13 10.92
CA ARG A 496 -12.60 -15.91 11.16
C ARG A 496 -11.47 -15.70 10.16
N SER A 497 -11.05 -16.76 9.46
CA SER A 497 -10.01 -16.73 8.42
C SER A 497 -10.60 -16.40 7.04
N VAL A 498 -11.08 -15.18 6.83
CA VAL A 498 -11.68 -14.75 5.56
C VAL A 498 -10.98 -13.50 5.04
N GLY A 499 -10.60 -13.52 3.76
CA GLY A 499 -9.99 -12.39 3.06
C GLY A 499 -11.03 -11.37 2.60
N LYS A 500 -10.56 -10.29 1.98
CA LYS A 500 -11.41 -9.27 1.34
C LYS A 500 -12.05 -9.76 0.04
N ASN A 501 -11.38 -10.65 -0.70
CA ASN A 501 -11.87 -11.15 -1.98
C ASN A 501 -12.70 -12.43 -1.79
N TYR A 502 -13.68 -12.63 -2.68
CA TYR A 502 -14.41 -13.90 -2.74
C TYR A 502 -13.44 -15.05 -3.03
N GLY A 503 -13.43 -16.06 -2.15
CA GLY A 503 -12.52 -17.21 -2.26
C GLY A 503 -11.13 -17.02 -1.62
N ASN A 504 -10.88 -15.90 -0.93
CA ASN A 504 -9.64 -15.61 -0.19
C ASN A 504 -8.37 -15.51 -1.06
N ASN A 505 -8.49 -15.22 -2.36
CA ASN A 505 -7.33 -15.06 -3.25
C ASN A 505 -6.47 -13.81 -2.96
N ASP A 506 -6.97 -12.91 -2.11
CA ASP A 506 -6.23 -11.78 -1.54
C ASP A 506 -5.35 -12.16 -0.35
N LEU A 507 -5.47 -13.40 0.16
CA LEU A 507 -4.61 -13.91 1.22
C LEU A 507 -3.38 -14.61 0.65
N PRO A 508 -2.21 -14.52 1.28
CA PRO A 508 -1.06 -15.29 0.87
C PRO A 508 -1.21 -16.77 1.24
N CYS A 509 -0.64 -17.67 0.44
CA CYS A 509 -0.58 -19.07 0.81
C CYS A 509 0.78 -19.69 0.46
N ILE A 510 1.22 -20.56 1.36
CA ILE A 510 2.41 -21.39 1.21
C ILE A 510 2.13 -22.71 1.90
N GLU A 511 2.76 -23.76 1.41
CA GLU A 511 2.73 -25.05 2.07
C GLU A 511 3.58 -25.00 3.34
N ILE A 512 2.95 -25.24 4.49
CA ILE A 512 3.65 -25.35 5.77
C ILE A 512 3.57 -26.81 6.21
N ALA A 513 4.71 -27.49 6.19
CA ALA A 513 4.85 -28.84 6.73
C ALA A 513 5.06 -28.76 8.25
N LEU A 514 4.16 -29.38 9.01
CA LEU A 514 4.24 -29.47 10.47
C LEU A 514 4.68 -30.88 10.87
N GLN A 515 5.56 -30.99 11.86
CA GLN A 515 6.04 -32.25 12.40
C GLN A 515 5.08 -32.83 13.46
N GLY A 516 4.45 -31.95 14.23
CA GLY A 516 3.50 -32.32 15.27
C GLY A 516 2.07 -32.53 14.77
N LYS A 517 1.27 -33.25 15.56
CA LYS A 517 -0.18 -33.40 15.35
C LYS A 517 -0.95 -32.38 16.19
N TYR A 518 -1.38 -31.28 15.58
CA TYR A 518 -2.07 -30.17 16.28
C TYR A 518 -3.59 -30.14 16.14
N TYR A 519 -4.14 -30.82 15.14
CA TYR A 519 -5.57 -31.02 14.92
C TYR A 519 -5.81 -32.37 14.21
N ALA A 520 -7.03 -32.91 14.31
CA ALA A 520 -7.38 -34.14 13.60
C ALA A 520 -7.53 -33.85 12.09
N GLU A 521 -7.20 -34.81 11.22
CA GLU A 521 -7.32 -34.61 9.76
C GLU A 521 -8.74 -34.22 9.32
N GLN A 522 -9.75 -34.78 9.98
CA GLN A 522 -11.16 -34.47 9.74
C GLN A 522 -11.50 -33.01 10.02
N ALA A 523 -10.74 -32.34 10.91
CA ALA A 523 -10.96 -30.96 11.30
C ALA A 523 -10.60 -29.96 10.18
N LYS A 524 -9.77 -30.37 9.19
CA LYS A 524 -9.43 -29.54 8.02
C LYS A 524 -10.54 -29.48 6.97
N ARG A 525 -11.55 -30.36 7.07
CA ARG A 525 -12.55 -30.54 6.02
C ARG A 525 -13.29 -29.23 5.70
N GLY A 526 -13.19 -28.80 4.45
CA GLY A 526 -13.85 -27.59 3.95
C GLY A 526 -13.08 -26.28 4.18
N MET A 527 -11.87 -26.33 4.77
CA MET A 527 -10.98 -25.16 4.80
C MET A 527 -10.26 -25.01 3.45
N THR A 528 -10.13 -23.78 2.98
CA THR A 528 -9.32 -23.48 1.79
C THR A 528 -7.82 -23.55 2.12
N PHE A 529 -6.98 -23.63 1.09
CA PHE A 529 -5.53 -23.65 1.28
C PHE A 529 -5.03 -22.40 2.03
N TYR A 530 -5.56 -21.21 1.71
CA TYR A 530 -5.28 -19.96 2.42
C TYR A 530 -5.62 -20.02 3.92
N GLN A 531 -6.80 -20.57 4.25
CA GLN A 531 -7.25 -20.73 5.64
C GLN A 531 -6.34 -21.70 6.40
N LEU A 532 -5.90 -22.78 5.75
CA LEU A 532 -4.96 -23.72 6.34
C LEU A 532 -3.59 -23.10 6.55
N THR A 533 -3.07 -22.30 5.61
CA THR A 533 -1.80 -21.57 5.81
C THR A 533 -1.91 -20.64 7.02
N MET A 534 -3.00 -19.88 7.17
CA MET A 534 -3.23 -19.01 8.33
C MET A 534 -3.21 -19.77 9.66
N VAL A 535 -3.88 -20.94 9.73
CA VAL A 535 -3.88 -21.75 10.96
C VAL A 535 -2.51 -22.37 11.23
N LYS A 536 -1.79 -22.78 10.18
CA LYS A 536 -0.47 -23.42 10.30
C LYS A 536 0.65 -22.42 10.63
N ALA A 537 0.51 -21.15 10.27
CA ALA A 537 1.50 -20.10 10.51
C ALA A 537 1.96 -20.01 11.98
N PRO A 538 1.07 -19.80 12.97
CA PRO A 538 1.48 -19.79 14.39
C PRO A 538 1.96 -21.16 14.88
N LEU A 539 1.47 -22.28 14.33
CA LEU A 539 1.93 -23.63 14.70
C LEU A 539 3.40 -23.86 14.31
N ARG A 540 3.81 -23.34 13.16
CA ARG A 540 5.19 -23.41 12.68
C ARG A 540 6.15 -22.66 13.62
N ILE A 541 5.72 -21.53 14.15
CA ILE A 541 6.45 -20.80 15.20
C ILE A 541 6.54 -21.61 16.49
N VAL A 542 5.46 -22.26 16.93
CA VAL A 542 5.50 -23.15 18.11
C VAL A 542 6.50 -24.29 17.95
N GLU A 543 6.61 -24.88 16.75
CA GLU A 543 7.63 -25.90 16.47
C GLU A 543 9.03 -25.35 16.62
N TYR A 544 9.31 -24.20 16.01
CA TYR A 544 10.60 -23.52 16.11
C TYR A 544 10.98 -23.17 17.56
N LEU A 545 10.05 -22.60 18.33
CA LEU A 545 10.22 -22.27 19.75
C LEU A 545 10.51 -23.49 20.64
N ARG A 546 10.25 -24.70 20.14
CA ARG A 546 10.50 -25.98 20.81
C ARG A 546 11.68 -26.74 20.23
N GLY A 547 12.39 -26.17 19.26
CA GLY A 547 13.48 -26.84 18.56
C GLY A 547 13.01 -28.02 17.69
N ILE A 548 11.77 -27.97 17.19
CA ILE A 548 11.18 -29.00 16.32
C ILE A 548 11.16 -28.49 14.88
N GLY A 549 11.59 -29.35 13.96
CA GLY A 549 11.60 -29.03 12.53
C GLY A 549 12.71 -28.06 12.12
N PRO A 550 12.63 -27.49 10.90
CA PRO A 550 13.67 -26.60 10.39
C PRO A 550 13.77 -25.31 11.22
N ASP A 551 14.97 -24.73 11.25
CA ASP A 551 15.19 -23.39 11.79
C ASP A 551 14.43 -22.36 10.93
N ILE A 552 13.78 -21.39 11.58
CA ILE A 552 13.06 -20.30 10.90
C ILE A 552 13.91 -19.04 10.86
N TRP A 553 14.78 -18.84 11.84
CA TRP A 553 15.49 -17.57 12.01
C TRP A 553 16.74 -17.52 11.13
N HIS A 554 17.58 -18.55 11.20
CA HIS A 554 18.88 -18.62 10.51
C HIS A 554 18.82 -19.18 9.09
N ASP A 555 17.64 -19.65 8.63
CA ASP A 555 17.46 -20.12 7.26
C ASP A 555 17.20 -18.92 6.32
N ASP A 556 18.22 -18.54 5.57
CA ASP A 556 18.18 -17.43 4.61
C ASP A 556 17.71 -17.84 3.20
N SER A 557 17.14 -19.04 3.05
CA SER A 557 16.52 -19.44 1.79
C SER A 557 15.35 -18.53 1.42
N ALA A 558 15.16 -18.29 0.11
CA ALA A 558 14.05 -17.49 -0.39
C ALA A 558 12.67 -18.08 0.01
N GLU A 559 12.58 -19.41 0.14
CA GLU A 559 11.38 -20.10 0.60
C GLU A 559 11.09 -19.80 2.07
N ASN A 560 12.08 -19.89 2.97
CA ASN A 560 11.89 -19.57 4.38
C ASN A 560 11.61 -18.08 4.59
N LEU A 561 12.27 -17.18 3.86
CA LEU A 561 11.95 -15.75 3.89
C LEU A 561 10.50 -15.48 3.48
N THR A 562 10.03 -16.13 2.40
CA THR A 562 8.63 -16.06 1.97
C THR A 562 7.70 -16.57 3.07
N MET A 563 8.02 -17.70 3.70
CA MET A 563 7.25 -18.25 4.81
C MET A 563 7.19 -17.27 5.99
N ARG A 564 8.32 -16.71 6.40
CA ARG A 564 8.42 -15.70 7.47
C ARG A 564 7.52 -14.49 7.20
N ARG A 565 7.57 -13.94 5.98
CA ARG A 565 6.68 -12.84 5.56
C ARG A 565 5.20 -13.20 5.62
N ILE A 566 4.84 -14.40 5.19
CA ILE A 566 3.46 -14.89 5.26
C ILE A 566 3.00 -15.06 6.71
N ILE A 567 3.86 -15.58 7.60
CA ILE A 567 3.56 -15.68 9.02
C ILE A 567 3.35 -14.29 9.64
N ASN A 568 4.23 -13.33 9.34
CA ASN A 568 4.11 -11.94 9.79
C ASN A 568 2.88 -11.23 9.23
N PHE A 569 2.51 -11.49 7.97
CA PHE A 569 1.27 -11.01 7.38
C PHE A 569 0.07 -11.49 8.21
N TYR A 570 0.00 -12.78 8.54
CA TYR A 570 -1.09 -13.30 9.36
C TYR A 570 -1.07 -12.81 10.80
N ARG A 571 0.11 -12.58 11.37
CA ARG A 571 0.24 -11.93 12.69
C ARG A 571 -0.34 -10.52 12.68
N ASN A 572 -0.03 -9.71 11.67
CA ASN A 572 -0.46 -8.30 11.63
C ASN A 572 -1.93 -8.13 11.23
N TYR A 573 -2.40 -8.87 10.23
CA TYR A 573 -3.75 -8.67 9.68
C TYR A 573 -4.80 -9.59 10.31
N PHE A 574 -4.38 -10.63 11.05
CA PHE A 574 -5.26 -11.59 11.74
C PHE A 574 -4.77 -11.86 13.18
N THR A 575 -4.38 -10.79 13.88
CA THR A 575 -3.70 -10.83 15.18
C THR A 575 -4.40 -11.68 16.23
N THR A 576 -5.72 -11.54 16.39
CA THR A 576 -6.50 -12.34 17.35
C THR A 576 -6.45 -13.83 17.03
N VAL A 577 -6.63 -14.20 15.75
CA VAL A 577 -6.62 -15.61 15.31
C VAL A 577 -5.22 -16.19 15.50
N TYR A 578 -4.19 -15.44 15.08
CA TYR A 578 -2.79 -15.83 15.23
C TYR A 578 -2.41 -16.04 16.71
N SER A 579 -2.70 -15.06 17.56
CA SER A 579 -2.35 -15.05 18.99
C SER A 579 -3.07 -16.15 19.75
N GLN A 580 -4.36 -16.38 19.44
CA GLN A 580 -5.16 -17.44 20.05
C GLN A 580 -4.57 -18.83 19.78
N ILE A 581 -4.16 -19.11 18.54
CA ILE A 581 -3.57 -20.41 18.19
C ILE A 581 -2.20 -20.54 18.86
N LEU A 582 -1.35 -19.53 18.74
CA LEU A 582 0.01 -19.53 19.26
C LEU A 582 0.02 -19.76 20.78
N GLN A 583 -0.76 -18.99 21.53
CA GLN A 583 -0.90 -19.10 22.99
C GLN A 583 -1.33 -20.50 23.44
N ARG A 584 -2.34 -21.05 22.78
CA ARG A 584 -2.86 -22.37 23.13
C ARG A 584 -1.84 -23.46 22.84
N MET A 585 -1.15 -23.35 21.72
CA MET A 585 -0.26 -24.39 21.23
C MET A 585 1.09 -24.38 21.94
N LEU A 586 1.51 -23.24 22.51
CA LEU A 586 2.58 -23.18 23.50
C LEU A 586 2.27 -24.01 24.76
N LYS A 587 1.00 -24.14 25.16
CA LYS A 587 0.55 -24.99 26.28
C LYS A 587 0.33 -26.45 25.90
N TYR A 588 0.26 -26.78 24.62
CA TYR A 588 -0.01 -28.15 24.16
C TYR A 588 1.25 -28.99 24.16
N THR A 589 1.32 -30.09 24.90
CA THR A 589 2.47 -31.00 24.82
C THR A 589 2.37 -31.85 23.55
N ILE A 590 3.32 -31.69 22.62
CA ILE A 590 3.36 -32.50 21.40
C ILE A 590 3.71 -33.94 21.81
N SER A 591 2.78 -34.87 21.63
CA SER A 591 3.11 -36.29 21.68
C SER A 591 3.93 -36.60 20.43
N ASN A 592 5.25 -36.73 20.56
CA ASN A 592 6.09 -37.23 19.48
C ASN A 592 5.57 -38.63 19.13
N GLY A 593 4.97 -38.75 17.95
CA GLY A 593 4.67 -40.05 17.37
C GLY A 593 6.00 -40.72 17.05
N LYS A 594 6.41 -41.64 17.92
CA LYS A 594 7.28 -42.74 17.48
C LYS A 594 6.46 -43.69 16.61
#